data_AF-A0A2X3DGN0-F1
#
_entry.id   AF-A0A2X3DGN0-F1
#
_cell.length_a   1.000
_cell.length_b   1.000
_cell.length_c   1.000
_cell.angle_alpha   90.00
_cell.angle_beta   90.00
_cell.angle_gamma   90.00
#
_symmetry.space_group_name_H-M   'P 1'
#
loop_
_entity.id
_entity.type
_entity.pdbx_description
1 polymer ?
#
loop_
_entity_poly.entity_id
_entity_poly.type
_entity_poly.pdbx_seq_one_letter_code
_entity_poly.pdbx_strand_id
1 'polypeptide(L)'
;MVFTAMSWPCSKAALKKTLKGYLPVTCLTSEAASRDGLMAATIRHNRARGRHQIHAMSEIVRELTQLGWTPQKIGKELGMDADEVLRLKQISGLTEMFAGRQFSQAWTIK
;
A
#
# COMPACT_ATOMS: atom_id res chain seq x y z
N MET A 1 -5.99 -25.60 -6.49
CA MET A 1 -5.09 -24.81 -7.36
C MET A 1 -5.30 -25.28 -8.79
N VAL A 2 -5.96 -24.49 -9.62
CA VAL A 2 -6.11 -24.78 -11.06
C VAL A 2 -4.97 -24.08 -11.78
N PHE A 3 -4.03 -24.83 -12.34
CA PHE A 3 -2.92 -24.28 -13.13
C PHE A 3 -3.43 -23.95 -14.54
N THR A 4 -3.79 -22.69 -14.76
CA THR A 4 -4.09 -22.20 -16.13
C THR A 4 -2.77 -21.76 -16.75
N ALA A 5 -2.38 -22.33 -17.89
CA ALA A 5 -1.08 -22.04 -18.48
C ALA A 5 -1.17 -20.85 -19.44
N MET A 6 -0.40 -19.78 -19.17
CA MET A 6 -0.27 -18.62 -20.07
C MET A 6 1.11 -18.63 -20.72
N SER A 7 1.17 -18.44 -22.04
CA SER A 7 2.42 -18.46 -22.80
C SER A 7 3.28 -17.24 -22.46
N TRP A 8 4.55 -17.45 -22.10
CA TRP A 8 5.42 -16.37 -21.62
C TRP A 8 6.52 -16.01 -22.64
N PRO A 9 6.59 -14.76 -23.13
CA PRO A 9 7.68 -14.31 -23.98
C PRO A 9 8.90 -13.91 -23.13
N CYS A 10 9.69 -14.87 -22.65
CA CYS A 10 11.02 -14.57 -22.06
C CYS A 10 12.15 -14.77 -23.07
N SER A 11 13.08 -13.81 -23.12
CA SER A 11 14.35 -13.94 -23.85
C SER A 11 15.40 -14.80 -23.13
N LYS A 12 15.23 -15.10 -21.83
CA LYS A 12 16.21 -15.89 -21.06
C LYS A 12 16.02 -17.39 -21.27
N ALA A 13 16.93 -17.99 -22.05
CA ALA A 13 16.91 -19.41 -22.43
C ALA A 13 16.87 -20.39 -21.24
N ALA A 14 17.57 -20.08 -20.14
CA ALA A 14 17.60 -20.92 -18.95
C ALA A 14 16.22 -21.08 -18.30
N LEU A 15 15.44 -20.00 -18.18
CA LEU A 15 14.09 -20.04 -17.61
C LEU A 15 13.09 -20.73 -18.54
N LYS A 16 13.26 -20.59 -19.87
CA LYS A 16 12.42 -21.23 -20.88
C LYS A 16 12.53 -22.77 -20.83
N LYS A 17 13.72 -23.31 -20.57
CA LYS A 17 13.95 -24.75 -20.40
C LYS A 17 13.26 -25.29 -19.15
N THR A 18 13.35 -24.57 -18.03
CA THR A 18 12.77 -25.00 -16.74
C THR A 18 11.25 -24.90 -16.73
N LEU A 19 10.69 -23.81 -17.26
CA LEU A 19 9.26 -23.52 -17.23
C LEU A 19 8.51 -24.01 -18.48
N LYS A 20 9.21 -24.69 -19.41
CA LYS A 20 8.67 -25.19 -20.69
C LYS A 20 7.93 -24.12 -21.53
N GLY A 21 8.29 -22.85 -21.36
CA GLY A 21 7.64 -21.72 -22.05
C GLY A 21 6.33 -21.20 -21.43
N TYR A 22 5.95 -21.70 -20.25
CA TYR A 22 4.73 -21.27 -19.54
C TYR A 22 5.05 -20.39 -18.33
N LEU A 23 4.15 -19.46 -18.00
CA LEU A 23 4.19 -18.73 -16.74
C LEU A 23 3.32 -19.44 -15.69
N PRO A 24 3.85 -19.82 -14.52
CA PRO A 24 3.00 -20.25 -13.42
C PRO A 24 2.18 -19.08 -12.91
N VAL A 25 0.86 -19.23 -12.92
CA VAL A 25 -0.08 -18.26 -12.37
C VAL A 25 -0.91 -18.92 -11.27
N THR A 26 -1.24 -18.14 -10.26
CA THR A 26 -2.15 -18.55 -9.20
C THR A 26 -3.47 -17.81 -9.38
N CYS A 27 -4.55 -18.54 -9.57
CA CYS A 27 -5.89 -17.96 -9.59
C CYS A 27 -6.37 -17.77 -8.15
N LEU A 28 -6.79 -16.54 -7.82
CA LEU A 28 -7.50 -16.24 -6.58
C LEU A 28 -8.97 -16.58 -6.75
N THR A 29 -9.61 -17.19 -5.75
CA THR A 29 -11.06 -17.43 -5.74
C THR A 29 -11.81 -16.12 -5.52
N SER A 30 -13.03 -16.00 -6.06
CA SER A 30 -13.76 -14.71 -6.08
C SER A 30 -14.07 -14.18 -4.68
N GLU A 31 -14.26 -15.06 -3.68
CA GLU A 31 -14.52 -14.64 -2.30
C GLU A 31 -13.29 -13.98 -1.64
N ALA A 32 -12.08 -14.36 -2.06
CA ALA A 32 -10.83 -13.77 -1.60
C ALA A 32 -10.45 -12.48 -2.33
N ALA A 33 -11.15 -12.15 -3.43
CA ALA A 33 -10.85 -11.05 -4.34
C ALA A 33 -11.81 -9.87 -4.19
N SER A 34 -12.31 -9.61 -2.97
CA SER A 34 -13.00 -8.34 -2.71
C SER A 34 -12.07 -7.18 -3.02
N ARG A 35 -12.61 -6.08 -3.56
CA ARG A 35 -11.81 -4.89 -3.93
C ARG A 35 -10.93 -4.41 -2.76
N ASP A 36 -11.51 -4.41 -1.57
CA ASP A 36 -10.82 -4.06 -0.31
C ASP A 36 -9.65 -5.00 -0.01
N GLY A 37 -9.86 -6.32 -0.15
CA GLY A 37 -8.82 -7.32 0.07
C GLY A 37 -7.68 -7.21 -0.95
N LEU A 38 -7.98 -6.91 -2.21
CA LEU A 38 -6.98 -6.71 -3.27
C LEU A 38 -6.15 -5.43 -3.02
N MET A 39 -6.80 -4.34 -2.59
CA MET A 39 -6.10 -3.11 -2.21
C MET A 39 -5.18 -3.36 -1.00
N ALA A 40 -5.68 -3.98 0.06
CA ALA A 40 -4.89 -4.32 1.25
C ALA A 40 -3.71 -5.24 0.92
N ALA A 41 -3.90 -6.26 0.08
CA ALA A 41 -2.85 -7.17 -0.34
C ALA A 41 -1.73 -6.43 -1.11
N THR A 42 -2.11 -5.54 -2.02
CA THR A 42 -1.16 -4.73 -2.79
C THR A 42 -0.32 -3.83 -1.87
N ILE A 43 -0.96 -3.12 -0.94
CA ILE A 43 -0.27 -2.22 -0.02
C ILE A 43 0.62 -3.02 0.94
N ARG A 44 0.12 -4.11 1.54
CA ARG A 44 0.92 -5.00 2.40
C ARG A 44 2.17 -5.49 1.69
N HIS A 45 2.03 -5.95 0.44
CA HIS A 45 3.14 -6.46 -0.35
C HIS A 45 4.22 -5.40 -0.56
N ASN A 46 3.83 -4.19 -0.94
CA ASN A 46 4.78 -3.12 -1.18
C ASN A 46 5.40 -2.57 0.11
N ARG A 47 4.63 -2.51 1.22
CA ARG A 47 5.10 -2.14 2.55
C ARG A 47 6.16 -3.12 3.06
N ALA A 48 5.91 -4.43 2.96
CA ALA A 48 6.86 -5.47 3.35
C ALA A 48 8.17 -5.43 2.56
N ARG A 49 8.14 -4.89 1.34
CA ARG A 49 9.33 -4.66 0.51
C ARG A 49 10.08 -3.36 0.84
N GLY A 50 9.59 -2.56 1.79
CA GLY A 50 10.22 -1.30 2.23
C GLY A 50 10.13 -0.16 1.21
N ARG A 51 9.29 -0.27 0.17
CA ARG A 51 9.19 0.77 -0.88
C ARG A 51 8.31 1.95 -0.51
N HIS A 52 7.41 1.80 0.46
CA HIS A 52 6.60 2.91 0.94
C HIS A 52 7.40 3.72 1.97
N GLN A 53 7.75 4.94 1.58
CA GLN A 53 8.25 5.94 2.52
C GLN A 53 7.11 6.41 3.45
N ILE A 54 7.47 6.97 4.61
CA ILE A 54 6.52 7.40 5.65
C ILE A 54 5.42 8.33 5.08
N HIS A 55 5.80 9.28 4.21
CA HIS A 55 4.84 10.19 3.58
C HIS A 55 3.85 9.46 2.66
N ALA A 56 4.33 8.52 1.84
CA ALA A 56 3.46 7.75 0.96
C ALA A 56 2.49 6.84 1.75
N MET A 57 2.93 6.33 2.90
CA MET A 57 2.06 5.57 3.81
C MET A 57 1.02 6.46 4.48
N SER A 58 1.38 7.70 4.86
CA SER A 58 0.44 8.67 5.44
C SER A 58 -0.69 9.02 4.47
N GLU A 59 -0.36 9.23 3.18
CA GLU A 59 -1.37 9.47 2.14
C GLU A 59 -2.29 8.27 1.95
N ILE A 60 -1.74 7.06 1.93
CA ILE A 60 -2.56 5.84 1.84
C ILE A 60 -3.52 5.72 3.03
N VAL A 61 -3.04 5.97 4.25
CA VAL A 61 -3.89 5.93 5.46
C VAL A 61 -4.98 7.01 5.40
N ARG A 62 -4.68 8.20 4.87
CA ARG A 62 -5.64 9.28 4.64
C ARG A 62 -6.72 8.86 3.66
N GLU A 63 -6.34 8.35 2.49
CA GLU A 63 -7.27 7.89 1.45
C GLU A 63 -8.17 6.75 1.95
N LEU A 64 -7.61 5.76 2.64
CA LEU A 64 -8.39 4.65 3.21
C LEU A 64 -9.39 5.15 4.26
N THR A 65 -9.00 6.13 5.07
CA THR A 65 -9.91 6.77 6.04
C THR A 65 -11.05 7.50 5.31
N GLN A 66 -10.77 8.19 4.20
CA GLN A 66 -11.79 8.86 3.37
C GLN A 66 -12.74 7.85 2.69
N LEU A 67 -12.25 6.64 2.37
CA LEU A 67 -13.04 5.51 1.90
C LEU A 67 -13.86 4.83 3.02
N GLY A 68 -13.85 5.36 4.24
CA GLY A 68 -14.64 4.88 5.37
C GLY A 68 -14.00 3.73 6.16
N TRP A 69 -12.72 3.45 5.95
CA TRP A 69 -12.04 2.42 6.74
C TRP A 69 -11.75 2.90 8.15
N THR A 70 -12.07 2.07 9.14
CA THR A 70 -11.73 2.36 10.54
C THR A 70 -10.24 2.16 10.80
N PRO A 71 -9.62 2.89 11.75
CA PRO A 71 -8.22 2.68 12.11
C PRO A 71 -7.90 1.23 12.47
N GLN A 72 -8.84 0.53 13.11
CA GLN A 72 -8.70 -0.90 13.46
C GLN A 72 -8.68 -1.79 12.22
N LYS A 73 -9.54 -1.51 11.22
CA LYS A 73 -9.53 -2.21 9.93
C LYS A 73 -8.22 -1.97 9.18
N ILE A 74 -7.74 -0.73 9.14
CA ILE A 74 -6.45 -0.35 8.54
C ILE A 74 -5.31 -1.13 9.21
N GLY A 75 -5.21 -1.07 10.54
CA GLY A 75 -4.19 -1.80 11.30
C GLY A 75 -4.19 -3.30 11.01
N LYS A 76 -5.37 -3.93 11.07
CA LYS A 76 -5.54 -5.36 10.80
C LYS A 76 -5.16 -5.75 9.37
N GLU A 77 -5.64 -5.02 8.37
CA GLU A 77 -5.47 -5.36 6.96
C GLU A 77 -4.07 -5.00 6.42
N LEU A 78 -3.41 -4.00 6.98
CA LEU A 78 -2.07 -3.56 6.56
C LEU A 78 -0.94 -4.14 7.43
N GLY A 79 -1.29 -4.82 8.52
CA GLY A 79 -0.34 -5.35 9.51
C GLY A 79 0.40 -4.23 10.23
N MET A 80 -0.33 -3.18 10.61
CA MET A 80 0.19 -1.98 11.29
C MET A 80 -0.31 -1.95 12.73
N ASP A 81 0.51 -1.40 13.62
CA ASP A 81 0.10 -1.15 15.00
C ASP A 81 -0.89 0.03 15.06
N ALA A 82 -1.77 0.04 16.06
CA ALA A 82 -2.73 1.13 16.29
C ALA A 82 -2.01 2.49 16.44
N ASP A 83 -0.89 2.52 17.14
CA ASP A 83 -0.08 3.74 17.32
C ASP A 83 0.62 4.18 16.03
N GLU A 84 0.96 3.23 15.13
CA GLU A 84 1.52 3.53 13.81
C GLU A 84 0.46 4.21 12.94
N VAL A 85 -0.76 3.65 12.91
CA VAL A 85 -1.90 4.21 12.17
C VAL A 85 -2.28 5.60 12.69
N LEU A 86 -2.29 5.79 14.01
CA LEU A 86 -2.59 7.08 14.63
C LEU A 86 -1.56 8.15 14.25
N ARG A 87 -0.27 7.83 14.33
CA ARG A 87 0.82 8.75 13.95
C ARG A 87 0.74 9.17 12.49
N LEU A 88 0.50 8.22 11.59
CA LEU A 88 0.40 8.50 10.16
C LEU A 88 -0.83 9.35 9.80
N LYS A 89 -1.93 9.19 10.53
CA LYS A 89 -3.12 10.03 10.40
C LYS A 89 -2.90 11.47 10.91
N GLN A 90 -2.09 11.64 11.95
CA GLN A 90 -1.76 12.97 12.47
C GLN A 90 -0.85 13.76 11.52
N ILE A 91 0.10 13.10 10.87
CA ILE A 91 0.99 13.73 9.88
C ILE A 91 0.17 14.37 8.75
N SER A 92 -0.82 13.66 8.20
CA SER A 92 -1.71 14.22 7.18
C SER A 92 -2.63 15.32 7.72
N GLY A 93 -3.18 15.15 8.92
CA GLY A 93 -4.05 16.16 9.56
C GLY A 93 -3.33 17.48 9.89
N LEU A 94 -2.05 17.43 10.26
CA LEU A 94 -1.22 18.62 10.44
C LEU A 94 -1.02 19.35 9.11
N THR A 95 -0.68 18.63 8.05
CA THR A 95 -0.51 19.23 6.71
C THR A 95 -1.79 19.94 6.24
N GLU A 96 -2.97 19.34 6.41
CA GLU A 96 -4.26 19.98 6.07
C GLU A 96 -4.54 21.23 6.93
N MET A 97 -4.22 21.19 8.23
CA MET A 97 -4.45 22.32 9.15
C MET A 97 -3.58 23.56 8.84
N PHE A 98 -2.42 23.36 8.20
CA PHE A 98 -1.47 24.44 7.89
C PHE A 98 -1.39 24.82 6.40
N ALA A 99 -2.05 24.07 5.50
CA ALA A 99 -1.97 24.28 4.04
C ALA A 99 -2.37 25.69 3.56
N GLY A 100 -3.16 26.44 4.34
CA GLY A 100 -3.63 27.79 4.01
C GLY A 100 -3.07 28.93 4.87
N ARG A 101 -2.10 28.68 5.75
CA ARG A 101 -1.58 29.73 6.66
C ARG A 101 -0.33 30.41 6.08
N GLN A 102 -0.33 31.74 6.03
CA GLN A 102 0.90 32.51 5.86
C GLN A 102 1.68 32.50 7.18
N PHE A 103 2.86 31.92 7.17
CA PHE A 103 3.76 31.93 8.34
C PHE A 103 4.41 33.31 8.47
N SER A 104 4.41 33.89 9.67
CA SER A 104 5.19 35.10 9.95
C SER A 104 6.67 34.74 10.16
N GLN A 105 7.57 35.66 9.84
CA GLN A 105 9.00 35.54 10.13
C GLN A 105 9.20 35.54 11.65
N ALA A 106 9.31 34.34 12.23
CA ALA A 106 9.52 34.17 13.66
C ALA A 106 11.02 34.23 13.98
N TRP A 107 11.52 35.45 14.21
CA TRP A 107 12.40 35.86 15.31
C TRP A 107 12.88 37.30 15.04
N THR A 108 12.34 38.30 15.75
CA THR A 108 12.98 39.62 15.81
C THR A 108 13.60 39.72 17.18
N ILE A 109 14.93 39.56 17.26
CA ILE A 109 15.67 39.86 18.50
C ILE A 109 15.58 41.38 18.68
N LYS A 110 15.06 41.83 19.82
CA LYS A 110 15.27 43.19 20.32
C LYS A 110 15.90 43.11 21.70
#